data_AF-A0A1A9NAS8-F1
#
_entry.id   AF-A0A1A9NAS8-F1
#
_cell.length_a   1.000
_cell.length_b   1.000
_cell.length_c   1.000
_cell.angle_alpha   90.00
_cell.angle_beta   90.00
_cell.angle_gamma   90.00
#
_symmetry.space_group_name_H-M   'P 1'
#
loop_
_entity.id
_entity.type
_entity.pdbx_description
1 polymer ?
#
loop_
_entity_poly.entity_id
_entity_poly.type
_entity_poly.pdbx_seq_one_letter_code
_entity_poly.pdbx_strand_id
1 'polypeptide(L)'
;MKKFAVVLSVPLLLSACAYFQKDPDAGEPVTDTTTQRSVNDVVACLTQVATSHNASFKSTQIPQGQMLDFGDSNIVKVRSDNGATTYRFYAGKRHMSNLWIETASKTCAP
;
A
#
# COMPACT_ATOMS: atom_id res chain seq x y z
N MET A 1 40.53 31.47 -18.56
CA MET A 1 40.16 30.04 -18.45
C MET A 1 39.06 29.91 -17.40
N LYS A 2 37.82 29.75 -17.84
CA LYS A 2 36.63 29.65 -16.97
C LYS A 2 35.62 28.83 -17.77
N LYS A 3 34.87 27.95 -17.08
CA LYS A 3 33.68 27.20 -17.57
C LYS A 3 33.92 25.82 -18.17
N PHE A 4 34.31 24.81 -17.38
CA PHE A 4 34.07 23.39 -17.72
C PHE A 4 33.81 22.47 -16.50
N ALA A 5 33.26 23.01 -15.40
CA ALA A 5 33.04 22.22 -14.17
C ALA A 5 31.57 21.82 -13.92
N VAL A 6 30.66 22.00 -14.89
CA VAL A 6 29.20 21.92 -14.65
C VAL A 6 28.53 20.67 -15.26
N VAL A 7 29.29 19.77 -15.91
CA VAL A 7 28.68 18.68 -16.70
C VAL A 7 28.52 17.36 -15.91
N LEU A 8 29.22 17.18 -14.79
CA LEU A 8 29.23 15.89 -14.05
C LEU A 8 28.17 15.75 -12.95
N SER A 9 27.43 16.81 -12.62
CA SER A 9 26.42 16.78 -11.54
C SER A 9 25.03 16.33 -12.00
N VAL A 10 24.75 16.35 -13.31
CA VAL A 10 23.43 16.00 -13.87
C VAL A 10 23.09 14.50 -13.76
N PRO A 11 23.99 13.52 -14.02
CA PRO A 11 23.61 12.10 -13.97
C PRO A 11 23.42 11.54 -12.55
N LEU A 12 24.01 12.20 -11.53
CA LEU A 12 23.86 11.80 -10.12
C LEU A 12 22.48 12.18 -9.55
N LEU A 13 21.85 13.23 -10.08
CA LEU A 13 20.52 13.66 -9.62
C LEU A 13 19.40 12.76 -10.16
N LEU A 14 19.55 12.21 -11.37
CA LEU A 14 18.55 11.33 -11.98
C LEU A 14 18.50 9.93 -11.36
N SER A 15 19.63 9.44 -10.84
CA SER A 15 19.73 8.12 -10.20
C SER A 15 19.17 8.11 -8.77
N ALA A 16 19.15 9.26 -8.08
CA ALA A 16 18.52 9.38 -6.77
C ALA A 16 16.98 9.31 -6.84
N CYS A 17 16.37 9.89 -7.87
CA CYS A 17 14.90 9.85 -8.05
C CYS A 17 14.40 8.42 -8.30
N ALA A 18 15.14 7.60 -9.05
CA ALA A 18 14.79 6.20 -9.30
C ALA A 18 14.88 5.33 -8.03
N TYR A 19 15.71 5.70 -7.05
CA TYR A 19 15.83 4.97 -5.79
C TYR A 19 14.60 5.19 -4.88
N PHE A 20 14.04 6.40 -4.85
CA PHE A 20 12.80 6.69 -4.12
C PHE A 20 11.55 6.05 -4.75
N GLN A 21 11.58 5.74 -6.04
CA GLN A 21 10.50 4.99 -6.71
C GLN A 21 10.54 3.48 -6.42
N LYS A 22 11.61 2.97 -5.79
CA LYS A 22 11.77 1.55 -5.48
C LYS A 22 10.93 1.09 -4.29
N ASP A 23 10.50 2.03 -3.44
CA ASP A 23 9.72 1.70 -2.26
C ASP A 23 8.22 1.74 -2.59
N PRO A 24 7.53 0.60 -2.67
CA PRO A 24 6.08 0.57 -2.84
C PRO A 24 5.34 1.12 -1.60
N ASP A 25 6.07 1.46 -0.52
CA ASP A 25 5.57 2.22 0.64
C ASP A 25 5.79 3.74 0.52
N ALA A 26 6.27 4.29 -0.61
CA ALA A 26 6.59 5.73 -0.77
C ALA A 26 5.39 6.71 -0.79
N GLY A 27 4.25 6.32 -0.22
CA GLY A 27 3.10 7.19 0.05
C GLY A 27 2.64 7.00 1.49
N GLU A 28 2.06 8.04 2.09
CA GLU A 28 1.39 7.92 3.38
C GLU A 28 0.04 7.20 3.20
N PRO A 29 -0.34 6.27 4.08
CA PRO A 29 -1.65 5.66 4.04
C PRO A 29 -2.73 6.72 4.34
N VAL A 30 -3.83 6.67 3.59
CA VAL A 30 -5.02 7.51 3.85
C VAL A 30 -5.74 7.04 5.11
N THR A 31 -5.58 5.76 5.46
CA THR A 31 -6.06 5.21 6.73
C THR A 31 -5.00 4.27 7.28
N ASP A 32 -4.56 4.53 8.51
CA ASP A 32 -3.74 3.62 9.31
C ASP A 32 -4.51 3.30 10.60
N THR A 33 -4.85 2.04 10.77
CA THR A 33 -5.63 1.55 11.91
C THR A 33 -4.96 0.33 12.50
N THR A 34 -4.96 0.23 13.82
CA THR A 34 -4.47 -0.94 14.55
C THR A 34 -5.62 -1.77 15.06
N THR A 35 -5.45 -3.09 15.02
CA THR A 35 -6.41 -4.06 15.54
C THR A 35 -5.68 -5.19 16.26
N GLN A 36 -6.37 -5.84 17.20
CA GLN A 36 -5.86 -7.03 17.91
C GLN A 36 -6.14 -8.32 17.15
N ARG A 37 -6.89 -8.26 16.04
CA ARG A 37 -7.07 -9.41 15.15
C ARG A 37 -5.73 -9.82 14.53
N SER A 38 -5.56 -11.10 14.27
CA SER A 38 -4.36 -11.57 13.59
C SER A 38 -4.31 -11.08 12.13
N VAL A 39 -3.12 -10.94 11.57
CA VAL A 39 -2.93 -10.59 10.15
C VAL A 39 -3.75 -11.52 9.24
N ASN A 40 -3.74 -12.82 9.52
CA ASN A 40 -4.47 -13.81 8.72
C ASN A 40 -5.98 -13.59 8.78
N ASP A 41 -6.54 -13.27 9.95
CA ASP A 41 -7.98 -13.02 10.10
C ASP A 41 -8.42 -11.75 9.34
N VAL A 42 -7.59 -10.70 9.40
CA VAL A 42 -7.86 -9.44 8.68
C VAL A 42 -7.80 -9.69 7.17
N VAL A 43 -6.77 -10.38 6.68
CA VAL A 43 -6.63 -10.71 5.24
C VAL A 43 -7.76 -11.61 4.76
N ALA A 44 -8.16 -12.62 5.53
CA ALA A 44 -9.26 -13.51 5.19
C ALA A 44 -10.58 -12.73 5.11
N CYS A 45 -10.85 -11.85 6.08
CA CYS A 45 -12.01 -10.96 6.03
C CYS A 45 -12.02 -10.09 4.77
N LEU A 46 -10.89 -9.43 4.46
CA LEU A 46 -10.79 -8.58 3.27
C LEU A 46 -10.99 -9.35 1.98
N THR A 47 -10.45 -10.57 1.90
CA THR A 47 -10.64 -11.45 0.75
C THR A 47 -12.11 -11.81 0.57
N GLN A 48 -12.83 -12.10 1.66
CA GLN A 48 -14.26 -12.39 1.61
C GLN A 48 -15.08 -11.17 1.18
N VAL A 49 -14.79 -9.99 1.71
CA VAL A 49 -15.45 -8.74 1.32
C VAL A 49 -15.17 -8.44 -0.16
N ALA A 50 -13.91 -8.53 -0.61
CA ALA A 50 -13.55 -8.37 -2.02
C ALA A 50 -14.30 -9.34 -2.94
N THR A 51 -14.40 -10.60 -2.54
CA THR A 51 -15.17 -11.62 -3.26
C THR A 51 -16.65 -11.24 -3.36
N SER A 52 -17.27 -10.76 -2.27
CA SER A 52 -18.67 -10.32 -2.28
C SER A 52 -18.94 -9.13 -3.20
N HIS A 53 -17.91 -8.32 -3.48
CA HIS A 53 -17.96 -7.19 -4.40
C HIS A 53 -17.48 -7.54 -5.82
N ASN A 54 -17.18 -8.81 -6.11
CA ASN A 54 -16.59 -9.26 -7.37
C ASN A 54 -15.31 -8.50 -7.74
N ALA A 55 -14.52 -8.10 -6.73
CA ALA A 55 -13.29 -7.35 -6.92
C ALA A 55 -12.09 -8.29 -7.08
N SER A 56 -11.35 -8.11 -8.18
CA SER A 56 -10.07 -8.78 -8.39
C SER A 56 -8.95 -8.03 -7.68
N PHE A 57 -8.00 -8.77 -7.11
CA PHE A 57 -6.80 -8.20 -6.51
C PHE A 57 -5.62 -9.15 -6.67
N LYS A 58 -4.41 -8.58 -6.70
CA LYS A 58 -3.16 -9.34 -6.58
C LYS A 58 -2.78 -9.39 -5.11
N SER A 59 -2.50 -10.59 -4.62
CA SER A 59 -2.01 -10.77 -3.27
C SER A 59 -0.50 -11.01 -3.27
N THR A 60 0.25 -10.21 -2.50
CA THR A 60 1.70 -10.31 -2.40
C THR A 60 2.10 -10.40 -0.94
N GLN A 61 2.93 -11.40 -0.60
CA GLN A 61 3.52 -11.51 0.73
C GLN A 61 4.49 -10.35 0.95
N ILE A 62 4.44 -9.72 2.12
CA ILE A 62 5.34 -8.66 2.55
C ILE A 62 5.91 -9.03 3.93
N PRO A 63 7.02 -8.42 4.37
CA PRO A 63 7.52 -8.65 5.72
C PRO A 63 6.40 -8.46 6.75
N GLN A 64 6.21 -9.48 7.58
CA GLN A 64 5.24 -9.50 8.68
C GLN A 64 3.76 -9.38 8.24
N GLY A 65 3.44 -9.62 6.97
CA GLY A 65 2.05 -9.75 6.54
C GLY A 65 1.81 -9.80 5.03
N GLN A 66 0.77 -9.12 4.56
CA GLN A 66 0.29 -9.28 3.19
C GLN A 66 -0.21 -7.96 2.60
N MET A 67 0.07 -7.77 1.31
CA MET A 67 -0.42 -6.66 0.50
C MET A 67 -1.50 -7.17 -0.46
N LEU A 68 -2.65 -6.50 -0.48
CA LEU A 68 -3.72 -6.69 -1.44
C LEU A 68 -3.73 -5.47 -2.38
N ASP A 69 -3.40 -5.72 -3.65
CA ASP A 69 -3.29 -4.71 -4.70
C ASP A 69 -4.50 -4.83 -5.63
N PHE A 70 -5.35 -3.80 -5.62
CA PHE A 70 -6.56 -3.70 -6.44
C PHE A 70 -6.30 -2.95 -7.75
N GLY A 71 -5.07 -3.03 -8.29
CA GLY A 71 -4.67 -2.42 -9.55
C GLY A 71 -4.55 -0.91 -9.44
N ASP A 72 -5.15 -0.17 -10.38
CA ASP A 72 -5.11 1.29 -10.36
C ASP A 72 -6.05 1.90 -9.30
N SER A 73 -6.81 1.07 -8.57
CA SER A 73 -7.79 1.52 -7.59
C SER A 73 -7.18 1.84 -6.24
N ASN A 74 -6.62 0.84 -5.54
CA ASN A 74 -6.21 0.95 -4.14
C ASN A 74 -5.19 -0.13 -3.78
N ILE A 75 -4.40 0.12 -2.74
CA ILE A 75 -3.55 -0.89 -2.11
C ILE A 75 -3.93 -0.97 -0.64
N VAL A 76 -4.04 -2.18 -0.11
CA VAL A 76 -4.21 -2.44 1.32
C VAL A 76 -3.04 -3.27 1.81
N LYS A 77 -2.31 -2.78 2.80
CA LYS A 77 -1.23 -3.52 3.48
C LYS A 77 -1.70 -3.90 4.88
N VAL A 78 -1.65 -5.18 5.18
CA VAL A 78 -1.95 -5.73 6.50
C VAL A 78 -0.67 -6.31 7.07
N ARG A 79 -0.17 -5.79 8.19
CA ARG A 79 1.11 -6.22 8.78
C ARG A 79 1.03 -6.32 10.28
N SER A 80 1.74 -7.28 10.87
CA SER A 80 2.04 -7.25 12.30
C SER A 80 3.12 -6.21 12.56
N ASP A 81 2.85 -5.27 13.46
CA ASP A 81 3.76 -4.21 13.89
C ASP A 81 3.59 -3.97 15.40
N ASN A 82 4.69 -3.94 16.16
CA ASN A 82 4.73 -3.70 17.61
C ASN A 82 3.67 -4.48 18.44
N GLY A 83 3.42 -5.74 18.08
CA GLY A 83 2.48 -6.62 18.80
C GLY A 83 1.00 -6.44 18.43
N ALA A 84 0.68 -5.60 17.45
CA ALA A 84 -0.66 -5.44 16.90
C ALA A 84 -0.66 -5.63 15.37
N THR A 85 -1.84 -5.83 14.78
CA THR A 85 -1.98 -5.81 13.32
C THR A 85 -2.31 -4.39 12.87
N THR A 86 -1.50 -3.85 11.96
CA THR A 86 -1.76 -2.61 11.24
C THR A 86 -2.48 -2.92 9.94
N TYR A 87 -3.54 -2.15 9.68
CA TYR A 87 -4.25 -2.08 8.42
C TYR A 87 -3.96 -0.70 7.82
N ARG A 88 -3.26 -0.68 6.70
CA ARG A 88 -2.88 0.54 5.98
C ARG A 88 -3.53 0.55 4.60
N PHE A 89 -4.39 1.52 4.37
CA PHE A 89 -5.06 1.74 3.08
C PHE A 89 -4.42 2.91 2.34
N TYR A 90 -4.05 2.66 1.09
CA TYR A 90 -3.50 3.65 0.17
C TYR A 90 -4.51 3.87 -0.95
N ALA A 91 -4.91 5.13 -1.15
CA ALA A 91 -5.81 5.50 -2.22
C ALA A 91 -5.07 5.54 -3.57
N GLY A 92 -5.69 4.98 -4.60
CA GLY A 92 -5.34 5.20 -6.00
C GLY A 92 -6.46 5.93 -6.72
N LYS A 93 -6.77 5.53 -7.96
CA LYS A 93 -7.87 6.12 -8.73
C LYS A 93 -9.22 5.69 -8.14
N ARG A 94 -10.08 6.67 -7.92
CA ARG A 94 -11.42 6.44 -7.37
C ARG A 94 -12.31 5.82 -8.45
N HIS A 95 -12.71 4.56 -8.23
CA HIS A 95 -13.72 3.87 -9.03
C HIS A 95 -14.96 3.63 -8.20
N MET A 96 -16.14 3.93 -8.75
CA MET A 96 -17.41 3.78 -8.03
C MET A 96 -17.65 2.35 -7.53
N SER A 97 -17.16 1.34 -8.26
CA SER A 97 -17.25 -0.07 -7.88
C SER A 97 -16.39 -0.44 -6.66
N ASN A 98 -15.42 0.39 -6.28
CA ASN A 98 -14.41 0.09 -5.26
C ASN A 98 -14.50 0.99 -4.02
N LEU A 99 -15.56 1.80 -3.90
CA LEU A 99 -15.78 2.68 -2.75
C LEU A 99 -15.90 1.94 -1.41
N TRP A 100 -16.29 0.66 -1.45
CA TRP A 100 -16.39 -0.19 -0.27
C TRP A 100 -15.03 -0.43 0.41
N ILE A 101 -13.91 -0.32 -0.33
CA ILE A 101 -12.56 -0.54 0.21
C ILE A 101 -12.20 0.53 1.26
N GLU A 102 -12.70 1.76 1.07
CA GLU A 102 -12.48 2.91 1.97
C GLU A 102 -13.04 2.65 3.38
N THR A 103 -14.06 1.81 3.50
CA THR A 103 -14.72 1.50 4.78
C THR A 103 -14.46 0.08 5.27
N ALA A 104 -13.74 -0.73 4.51
CA ALA A 104 -13.49 -2.14 4.82
C ALA A 104 -12.74 -2.34 6.15
N SER A 105 -11.92 -1.37 6.57
CA SER A 105 -11.24 -1.40 7.87
C SER A 105 -12.21 -1.53 9.05
N LYS A 106 -13.36 -0.85 9.01
CA LYS A 106 -14.37 -0.90 10.08
C LYS A 106 -14.93 -2.30 10.32
N THR A 107 -14.91 -3.14 9.29
CA THR A 107 -15.40 -4.53 9.35
C THR A 107 -14.25 -5.50 9.63
N CYS A 108 -13.12 -5.33 8.94
CA CYS A 108 -12.06 -6.32 8.95
C CYS A 108 -10.95 -6.05 9.97
N ALA A 109 -10.75 -4.80 10.38
CA ALA A 109 -9.77 -4.38 11.37
C ALA A 109 -10.38 -3.36 12.37
N PRO A 110 -11.45 -3.73 13.10
CA PRO A 110 -12.02 -2.88 14.14
C PRO A 110 -11.11 -2.75 15.37
#